data_AF-A0A3D2WCG5-F1
#
_entry.id   AF-A0A3D2WCG5-F1
#
_cell.length_a   1.000
_cell.length_b   1.000
_cell.length_c   1.000
_cell.angle_alpha   90.00
_cell.angle_beta   90.00
_cell.angle_gamma   90.00
#
_symmetry.space_group_name_H-M   'P 1'
#
loop_
_entity.id
_entity.type
_entity.pdbx_description
1 polymer ?
#
loop_
_entity_poly.entity_id
_entity_poly.type
_entity_poly.pdbx_seq_one_letter_code
_entity_poly.pdbx_strand_id
1 'polypeptide(L)' 'TVNSWEEAEMCDRERFAAFFHGMLDAGIYLPPSPFEACFISTAHGDSEVECFRVAASSAMKTL' A
#
# COMPACT_ATOMS: atom_id res chain seq x y z
N THR A 1 -3.01 -13.68 12.61
CA THR A 1 -1.89 -12.91 13.22
C THR A 1 -0.60 -13.51 12.73
N VAL A 2 0.43 -12.69 12.53
CA VAL A 2 1.79 -13.11 12.17
C VAL A 2 2.63 -13.07 13.45
N ASN A 3 3.23 -14.18 13.85
CA ASN A 3 3.86 -14.35 15.17
C ASN A 3 5.37 -14.62 15.11
N SER A 4 5.95 -14.79 13.92
CA SER A 4 7.38 -14.99 13.73
C SER A 4 7.91 -14.28 12.47
N TRP A 5 9.24 -14.21 12.35
CA TRP A 5 9.88 -13.67 11.14
C TRP A 5 9.59 -14.54 9.91
N GLU A 6 9.65 -15.86 10.09
CA GLU A 6 9.37 -16.83 9.02
C GLU A 6 7.95 -16.66 8.47
N GLU A 7 6.97 -16.42 9.35
CA GLU A 7 5.60 -16.12 8.93
C GLU A 7 5.49 -14.77 8.21
N ALA A 8 6.26 -13.75 8.62
CA ALA A 8 6.28 -12.45 7.95
C ALA A 8 6.91 -12.54 6.55
N GLU A 9 7.98 -13.32 6.41
CA GLU A 9 8.72 -13.50 5.15
C GLU A 9 7.89 -14.23 4.07
N MET A 10 6.82 -14.95 4.46
CA MET A 10 5.85 -15.55 3.54
C MET A 10 4.97 -14.53 2.80
N CYS A 11 5.10 -13.23 3.08
CA CYS A 11 4.44 -12.16 2.33
C CYS A 11 4.76 -12.23 0.82
N ASP A 12 3.75 -12.03 -0.03
CA ASP A 12 3.92 -11.95 -1.48
C ASP A 12 4.54 -10.59 -1.87
N ARG A 13 5.87 -10.60 -2.02
CA ARG A 13 6.68 -9.42 -2.31
C ARG A 13 6.46 -8.89 -3.73
N GLU A 14 6.19 -9.76 -4.69
CA GLU A 14 5.97 -9.36 -6.08
C GLU A 14 4.62 -8.63 -6.21
N ARG A 15 3.59 -9.16 -5.55
CA ARG A 15 2.26 -8.55 -5.54
C ARG A 15 2.24 -7.24 -4.75
N PHE A 16 3.00 -7.16 -3.65
CA PHE A 16 3.24 -5.88 -2.97
C PHE A 16 3.95 -4.87 -3.89
N ALA A 17 5.02 -5.28 -4.58
CA ALA A 17 5.76 -4.39 -5.47
C ALA A 17 4.87 -3.85 -6.61
N ALA A 18 4.06 -4.70 -7.22
CA ALA A 18 3.11 -4.30 -8.24
C ALA A 18 2.04 -3.33 -7.70
N PHE A 19 1.53 -3.57 -6.48
CA PHE A 19 0.63 -2.62 -5.82
C PHE A 19 1.31 -1.27 -5.53
N PHE A 20 2.52 -1.30 -4.95
CA PHE A 20 3.31 -0.11 -4.63
C PHE A 20 3.54 0.75 -5.87
N HIS A 21 3.98 0.14 -6.98
CA HIS A 21 4.19 0.86 -8.23
C HIS A 21 2.88 1.39 -8.83
N GLY A 22 1.79 0.62 -8.78
CA GLY A 22 0.48 1.11 -9.22
C GLY A 22 -0.03 2.31 -8.41
N MET A 23 0.22 2.32 -7.09
CA MET A 23 -0.09 3.47 -6.24
C MET A 23 0.82 4.67 -6.54
N LEU A 24 2.11 4.43 -6.78
CA LEU A 24 3.09 5.45 -7.12
C LEU A 24 2.75 6.15 -8.45
N ASP A 25 2.37 5.36 -9.47
CA ASP A 25 1.95 5.87 -10.78
C ASP A 25 0.66 6.71 -10.68
N ALA A 26 -0.20 6.41 -9.69
CA ALA A 26 -1.38 7.19 -9.35
C ALA A 26 -1.08 8.43 -8.47
N GLY A 27 0.20 8.70 -8.18
CA GLY A 27 0.64 9.86 -7.40
C GLY A 27 0.60 9.66 -5.89
N ILE A 28 0.45 8.43 -5.40
CA ILE A 28 0.39 8.11 -3.97
C ILE A 28 1.65 7.38 -3.54
N TYR A 29 2.46 8.04 -2.73
CA TYR A 29 3.68 7.47 -2.18
C TYR A 29 3.38 6.67 -0.90
N LEU A 30 3.49 5.35 -1.00
CA LEU A 30 3.45 4.44 0.14
C LEU A 30 4.87 4.17 0.68
N PRO A 31 5.02 3.64 1.91
CA PRO A 31 6.29 3.09 2.37
C PRO A 31 6.78 2.00 1.40
N PRO A 32 8.04 2.04 0.93
CA PRO A 32 8.56 1.15 -0.11
C PRO A 32 8.95 -0.24 0.42
N SER A 33 8.19 -0.77 1.37
CA SER A 33 8.44 -2.06 2.00
C SER A 33 7.14 -2.68 2.53
N PRO A 34 6.88 -3.98 2.30
CA PRO A 34 5.74 -4.68 2.89
C PRO A 34 5.87 -4.85 4.41
N PHE A 35 7.03 -4.53 4.98
CA PHE A 35 7.34 -4.63 6.40
C PHE A 35 7.26 -3.27 7.13
N GLU A 36 6.76 -2.23 6.47
CA GLU A 36 6.59 -0.89 7.04
C GLU A 36 5.11 -0.54 7.25
N ALA A 37 4.86 0.31 8.26
CA ALA A 37 3.52 0.84 8.53
C ALA A 37 3.26 2.10 7.70
N CYS A 38 2.01 2.30 7.29
CA CYS A 38 1.55 3.56 6.71
C CYS A 38 1.17 4.53 7.84
N PHE A 39 1.69 5.75 7.78
CA PHE A 39 1.35 6.81 8.73
C PHE A 39 0.44 7.84 8.07
N ILE A 40 -0.50 8.37 8.85
CA ILE A 40 -1.41 9.45 8.45
C ILE A 40 -1.11 10.70 9.28
N SER A 41 -1.54 11.85 8.78
CA SER A 41 -1.44 13.14 9.48
C SER A 41 -2.80 13.86 9.48
N THR A 42 -2.96 14.83 10.36
CA THR A 42 -4.17 15.69 10.42
C THR A 42 -4.36 16.58 9.19
N ALA A 43 -3.38 16.63 8.28
CA ALA A 43 -3.52 17.32 7.00
C ALA A 43 -4.32 16.51 5.97
N HIS A 44 -4.47 15.20 6.16
CA HIS A 44 -5.27 14.37 5.27
C HIS A 44 -6.76 14.53 5.60
N GLY A 45 -7.54 14.97 4.61
CA GLY A 45 -9.00 15.08 4.70
C GLY A 45 -9.70 14.13 3.72
N ASP A 46 -11.00 14.38 3.52
CA ASP A 46 -11.87 13.54 2.69
C ASP A 46 -11.37 13.42 1.24
N SER A 47 -10.77 14.49 0.69
CA SER A 47 -10.21 14.47 -0.67
C SER A 47 -9.05 13.47 -0.80
N GLU A 48 -8.12 13.46 0.14
CA GLU A 48 -6.97 12.55 0.10
C GLU A 48 -7.42 11.11 0.32
N VAL A 49 -8.41 10.90 1.21
CA VAL A 49 -9.00 9.57 1.44
C VAL A 49 -9.69 9.04 0.18
N GLU A 50 -10.45 9.87 -0.53
CA GLU A 50 -11.11 9.46 -1.77
C GLU A 50 -10.10 9.20 -2.90
N CYS A 51 -9.08 10.04 -3.06
CA CYS A 51 -7.97 9.80 -3.98
C CYS A 51 -7.30 8.45 -3.70
N PHE A 52 -7.00 8.17 -2.42
CA PHE A 52 -6.44 6.89 -1.98
C PHE A 52 -7.33 5.72 -2.33
N ARG A 53 -8.63 5.81 -2.00
CA ARG A 53 -9.61 4.74 -2.25
C ARG A 53 -9.72 4.41 -3.74
N VAL A 54 -9.76 5.42 -4.61
CA VAL A 54 -9.84 5.23 -6.06
C VAL A 54 -8.56 4.59 -6.60
N ALA A 55 -7.40 5.13 -6.24
CA ALA A 55 -6.10 4.60 -6.66
C ALA A 55 -5.90 3.15 -6.20
N ALA A 56 -6.15 2.86 -4.92
CA ALA A 56 -6.02 1.52 -4.36
C ALA A 56 -6.97 0.53 -5.02
N SER A 57 -8.22 0.92 -5.28
CA SER A 57 -9.16 0.06 -6.01
C SER A 57 -8.71 -0.21 -7.44
N SER A 58 -8.10 0.76 -8.12
CA SER A 58 -7.58 0.57 -9.47
C SER A 58 -6.35 -0.32 -9.48
N ALA A 59 -5.38 -0.08 -8.59
CA ALA A 59 -4.16 -0.88 -8.49
C ALA A 59 -4.47 -2.33 -8.08
N MET A 60 -5.43 -2.56 -7.18
CA MET A 60 -5.81 -3.91 -6.76
C MET A 60 -6.47 -4.74 -7.89
N LYS A 61 -7.12 -4.09 -8.86
CA LYS A 61 -7.74 -4.79 -10.00
C LYS A 61 -6.73 -5.34 -11.01
N THR A 62 -5.47 -4.90 -10.93
CA THR A 62 -4.40 -5.35 -11.84
C THR A 62 -3.52 -6.46 -11.24
N LEU A 63 -3.87 -6.96 -10.05
CA LEU A 63 -3.10 -7.94 -9.25
C LEU A 63 -3.75 -9.32 -9.17
#